data_AF-A0A0G4NVN9-F1
#
_entry.id   AF-A0A0G4NVN9-F1
#
_cell.length_a   1.000
_cell.length_b   1.000
_cell.length_c   1.000
_cell.angle_alpha   90.00
_cell.angle_beta   90.00
_cell.angle_gamma   90.00
#
_symmetry.space_group_name_H-M   'P 1'
#
loop_
_entity.id
_entity.type
_entity.pdbx_description
1 polymer ?
#
loop_
_entity_poly.entity_id
_entity_poly.type
_entity_poly.pdbx_seq_one_letter_code
_entity_poly.pdbx_strand_id
1 'polypeptide(L)'
;MDCHLVVLEAKEDNHATDDKNRERLACRAMVRANRKVRRQSNSTLWGVLSDDLEFNLQKLDHQGRWSYIHLQQGREGWQAIANLLVYIILQALGMAAY
;
A
#
# COMPACT_ATOMS: atom_id res chain seq x y z
N MET A 1 -15.34 -7.60 -11.92
CA MET A 1 -14.11 -6.81 -12.09
C MET A 1 -13.60 -6.49 -10.71
N ASP A 2 -12.35 -6.83 -10.42
CA ASP A 2 -11.76 -6.57 -9.11
C ASP A 2 -11.36 -5.09 -9.03
N CYS A 3 -11.96 -4.35 -8.09
CA CYS A 3 -11.67 -2.93 -7.90
C CYS A 3 -10.53 -2.72 -6.90
N HIS A 4 -9.30 -2.84 -7.37
CA HIS A 4 -8.10 -2.57 -6.59
C HIS A 4 -7.99 -1.11 -6.13
N LEU A 5 -7.29 -0.86 -5.02
CA LEU A 5 -7.03 0.50 -4.51
C LEU A 5 -5.57 0.62 -4.09
N VAL A 6 -4.89 1.64 -4.60
CA VAL A 6 -3.55 2.04 -4.16
C VAL A 6 -3.68 3.39 -3.46
N VAL A 7 -3.12 3.50 -2.26
CA VAL A 7 -3.03 4.76 -1.52
C VAL A 7 -1.55 5.09 -1.33
N LEU A 8 -1.11 6.22 -1.88
CA LEU A 8 0.24 6.76 -1.72
C LEU A 8 0.16 8.00 -0.84
N GLU A 9 0.96 8.03 0.22
CA GLU A 9 0.99 9.14 1.15
C GLU A 9 2.43 9.52 1.47
N ALA A 10 2.81 10.73 1.09
CA ALA A 10 4.08 11.34 1.46
C ALA A 10 3.90 12.16 2.75
N LYS A 11 4.91 12.15 3.61
CA LYS A 11 4.98 12.93 4.85
C LYS A 11 6.31 13.67 4.91
N GLU A 12 6.29 14.82 5.58
CA GLU A 12 7.52 15.53 5.94
C GLU A 12 8.16 14.85 7.17
N ASP A 13 9.50 14.74 7.11
CA ASP A 13 10.50 14.34 8.12
C ASP A 13 10.08 13.38 9.25
N ASN A 14 10.74 12.21 9.28
CA ASN A 14 10.92 11.33 10.46
C ASN A 14 9.65 10.89 11.21
N HIS A 15 8.49 11.08 10.58
CA HIS A 15 7.17 10.80 11.13
C HIS A 15 6.54 9.54 10.52
N ALA A 16 7.29 8.76 9.73
CA ALA A 16 6.81 7.49 9.19
C ALA A 16 6.73 6.36 10.24
N THR A 17 7.35 6.56 11.42
CA THR A 17 7.51 5.52 12.44
C THR A 17 6.40 5.54 13.52
N ASP A 18 5.79 4.36 13.64
CA ASP A 18 4.84 3.85 14.63
C ASP A 18 3.41 4.41 14.79
N ASP A 19 3.15 5.61 15.31
CA ASP A 19 1.75 5.92 15.72
C ASP A 19 0.78 6.18 14.54
N LYS A 20 1.30 6.63 13.40
CA LYS A 20 0.51 6.90 12.19
C LYS A 20 0.17 5.64 11.36
N ASN A 21 0.71 4.48 11.71
CA ASN A 21 0.36 3.22 11.07
C ASN A 21 -1.04 2.70 11.50
N ARG A 22 -1.48 3.04 12.72
CA ARG A 22 -2.78 2.61 13.28
C ARG A 22 -3.98 3.26 12.60
N GLU A 23 -3.95 4.57 12.39
CA GLU A 23 -5.03 5.31 11.71
C GLU A 23 -5.25 4.82 10.28
N ARG A 24 -4.18 4.41 9.61
CA ARG A 24 -4.24 3.90 8.24
C ARG A 24 -4.70 2.46 8.16
N LEU A 25 -4.34 1.63 9.15
CA LEU A 25 -4.94 0.32 9.33
C LEU A 25 -6.47 0.46 9.48
N ALA A 26 -6.92 1.46 10.25
CA ALA A 26 -8.33 1.77 10.43
C ALA A 26 -9.01 2.22 9.13
N CYS A 27 -8.43 3.18 8.38
CA CYS A 27 -8.96 3.61 7.09
C CYS A 27 -9.10 2.45 6.10
N ARG A 28 -8.10 1.56 6.04
CA ARG A 28 -8.10 0.41 5.11
C ARG A 28 -9.07 -0.69 5.54
N ALA A 29 -9.16 -0.96 6.83
CA ALA A 29 -10.18 -1.85 7.39
C ALA A 29 -11.59 -1.31 7.12
N MET A 30 -11.80 0.01 7.26
CA MET A 30 -13.06 0.68 6.94
C MET A 30 -13.38 0.61 5.44
N VAL A 31 -12.39 0.79 4.55
CA VAL A 31 -12.60 0.61 3.11
C VAL A 31 -13.05 -0.82 2.81
N ARG A 32 -12.40 -1.83 3.40
CA ARG A 32 -12.80 -3.24 3.24
C ARG A 32 -14.20 -3.50 3.80
N ALA A 33 -14.51 -3.00 5.00
CA ALA A 33 -15.82 -3.15 5.64
C ALA A 33 -16.92 -2.53 4.79
N ASN A 34 -16.72 -1.30 4.31
CA ASN A 34 -17.67 -0.63 3.41
C ASN A 34 -17.88 -1.38 2.09
N ARG A 35 -16.82 -1.91 1.49
CA ARG A 35 -16.91 -2.71 0.25
C ARG A 35 -17.71 -4.00 0.46
N LYS A 36 -17.49 -4.68 1.59
CA LYS A 36 -18.24 -5.88 1.98
C LYS A 36 -19.74 -5.58 2.16
N VAL A 37 -20.07 -4.48 2.85
CA VAL A 37 -21.47 -4.03 3.02
C VAL A 37 -22.12 -3.71 1.67
N ARG A 38 -21.38 -3.09 0.75
CA ARG A 38 -21.85 -2.73 -0.59
C ARG A 38 -21.82 -3.88 -1.60
N ARG A 39 -21.49 -5.10 -1.19
CA ARG A 39 -21.33 -6.29 -2.06
C ARG A 39 -20.42 -6.05 -3.27
N GLN A 40 -19.43 -5.18 -3.11
CA GLN A 40 -18.44 -4.93 -4.15
C GLN A 40 -17.49 -6.12 -4.25
N SER A 41 -16.92 -6.33 -5.44
CA SER A 41 -15.92 -7.36 -5.72
C SER A 41 -14.79 -7.32 -4.70
N ASN A 42 -14.27 -8.50 -4.33
CA ASN A 42 -13.07 -8.60 -3.54
C ASN A 42 -11.92 -7.83 -4.20
N SER A 43 -11.12 -7.16 -3.38
CA SER A 43 -10.07 -6.29 -3.89
C SER A 43 -8.85 -6.37 -2.98
N THR A 44 -7.67 -6.52 -3.58
CA THR A 44 -6.43 -6.20 -2.90
C THR A 44 -6.33 -4.69 -2.73
N LEU A 45 -5.88 -4.27 -1.55
CA LEU A 45 -5.59 -2.89 -1.23
C LEU A 45 -4.10 -2.74 -0.91
N TRP A 46 -3.46 -1.75 -1.52
CA TRP A 46 -2.07 -1.40 -1.27
C TRP A 46 -1.98 -0.02 -0.63
N GLY A 47 -1.05 0.14 0.29
CA GLY A 47 -0.70 1.41 0.91
C GLY A 47 0.79 1.61 0.87
N VAL A 48 1.23 2.81 0.53
CA VAL A 48 2.63 3.23 0.63
C VAL A 48 2.68 4.51 1.44
N LEU A 49 3.49 4.50 2.48
CA LEU A 49 3.84 5.66 3.27
C LEU A 49 5.32 5.96 3.03
N SER A 50 5.66 7.22 2.78
CA SER A 50 7.05 7.63 2.66
C SER A 50 7.32 8.97 3.35
N ASP A 51 8.54 9.13 3.85
CA ASP A 51 9.10 10.39 4.35
C ASP A 51 10.44 10.74 3.67
N ASP A 52 10.45 10.61 2.34
CA ASP A 52 11.59 10.80 1.41
C ASP A 52 12.75 9.81 1.56
N LEU A 53 13.01 9.31 2.76
CA LEU A 53 14.08 8.37 3.05
C LEU A 53 13.57 6.96 3.31
N GLU A 54 12.41 6.81 3.96
CA GLU A 54 11.82 5.51 4.24
C GLU A 54 10.55 5.29 3.43
N PHE A 55 10.26 4.01 3.14
CA PHE A 55 9.09 3.57 2.40
C PHE A 55 8.48 2.37 3.11
N ASN A 56 7.28 2.58 3.65
CA ASN A 56 6.49 1.57 4.33
C ASN A 56 5.36 1.11 3.41
N LEU A 57 5.55 -0.05 2.79
CA LEU A 57 4.61 -0.66 1.87
C LEU A 57 3.77 -1.71 2.59
N GLN A 58 2.47 -1.67 2.36
CA GLN A 58 1.50 -2.51 3.03
C GLN A 58 0.51 -3.06 2.01
N LYS A 59 0.12 -4.32 2.17
CA LYS A 59 -0.89 -4.96 1.33
C LYS A 59 -1.89 -5.73 2.19
N LEU A 60 -3.17 -5.49 1.91
CA LEU A 60 -4.29 -6.29 2.40
C LEU A 60 -4.87 -7.04 1.20
N ASP A 61 -4.64 -8.35 1.14
CA ASP A 61 -5.10 -9.15 0.01
C ASP A 61 -6.62 -9.41 0.06
N HIS A 62 -7.17 -9.98 -1.02
CA HIS A 62 -8.58 -10.33 -1.10
C HIS A 62 -9.04 -11.31 -0.01
N GLN A 63 -8.14 -12.13 0.53
CA GLN A 63 -8.41 -13.07 1.63
C GLN A 63 -8.39 -12.39 3.00
N GLY A 64 -7.94 -11.14 3.07
CA GLY A 64 -7.85 -10.38 4.32
C GLY A 64 -6.52 -10.58 5.04
N ARG A 65 -5.52 -11.16 4.36
CA ARG A 65 -4.17 -11.32 4.90
C ARG A 65 -3.36 -10.06 4.70
N TRP A 66 -2.60 -9.72 5.73
CA TRP A 66 -1.71 -8.57 5.76
C TRP A 66 -0.29 -8.95 5.38
N SER A 67 0.37 -8.07 4.65
CA SER A 67 1.81 -8.12 4.38
C SER A 67 2.39 -6.72 4.43
N TYR A 68 3.66 -6.64 4.85
CA TYR A 68 4.38 -5.41 5.12
C TYR A 68 5.81 -5.52 4.58
N ILE A 69 6.29 -4.46 3.93
CA ILE A 69 7.68 -4.31 3.48
C ILE A 69 8.14 -2.90 3.88
N HIS A 70 9.32 -2.82 4.45
CA HIS A 70 10.00 -1.56 4.73
C HIS A 70 11.23 -1.45 3.85
N LEU A 71 11.38 -0.33 3.15
CA LEU A 71 12.54 0.01 2.34
C LEU A 71 13.13 1.35 2.80
N GLN A 72 14.43 1.52 2.61
CA GLN A 72 15.17 2.72 2.89
C GLN A 72 15.95 3.15 1.64
N GLN A 73 15.80 4.41 1.24
CA GLN A 73 16.45 4.98 0.07
C GLN A 73 17.97 4.69 0.04
N GLY A 74 18.64 4.82 1.19
CA GLY A 74 20.08 4.59 1.29
C GLY A 74 20.51 3.12 1.14
N ARG A 75 19.62 2.16 1.37
CA ARG A 75 19.92 0.72 1.31
C ARG A 75 19.50 0.10 -0.02
N GLU A 76 18.28 0.35 -0.47
CA GLU A 76 17.74 -0.24 -1.71
C GLU A 76 17.99 0.63 -2.94
N GLY A 77 18.16 1.94 -2.76
CA GLY A 77 18.30 2.89 -3.86
C GLY A 77 16.98 3.20 -4.57
N TRP A 78 16.95 4.35 -5.26
CA TRP A 78 15.75 4.87 -5.92
C TRP A 78 15.18 3.94 -7.00
N GLN A 79 16.02 3.21 -7.73
CA GLN A 79 15.57 2.34 -8.80
C GLN A 79 14.75 1.15 -8.28
N ALA A 80 15.19 0.52 -7.18
CA ALA A 80 14.46 -0.59 -6.58
C ALA A 80 13.10 -0.13 -6.02
N ILE A 81 13.08 1.04 -5.36
CA ILE A 81 11.85 1.63 -4.82
C ILE A 81 10.88 1.97 -5.96
N ALA A 82 11.34 2.63 -7.03
CA ALA A 82 10.52 2.95 -8.19
C ALA A 82 9.95 1.70 -8.87
N ASN A 83 10.78 0.65 -9.05
CA ASN A 83 10.32 -0.61 -9.63
C ASN A 83 9.21 -1.27 -8.80
N LEU A 84 9.32 -1.24 -7.47
CA LEU A 84 8.30 -1.81 -6.60
C LEU A 84 7.00 -1.00 -6.64
N LEU A 85 7.08 0.33 -6.68
CA LEU A 85 5.92 1.21 -6.84
C LEU A 85 5.19 0.93 -8.17
N VAL A 86 5.94 0.84 -9.27
CA VAL A 86 5.40 0.50 -10.59
C VAL A 86 4.74 -0.87 -10.55
N TYR A 87 5.40 -1.88 -9.97
CA TYR A 87 4.83 -3.22 -9.82
C TYR A 87 3.47 -3.18 -9.10
N ILE A 88 3.35 -2.44 -8.00
CA ILE A 88 2.08 -2.31 -7.25
C ILE A 88 0.99 -1.68 -8.12
N ILE A 89 1.31 -0.62 -8.86
CA ILE A 89 0.36 0.06 -9.74
C ILE A 89 -0.10 -0.88 -10.85
N LEU A 90 0.82 -1.61 -11.50
CA LEU A 90 0.49 -2.58 -12.55
C LEU A 90 -0.41 -3.70 -12.03
N GLN A 91 -0.10 -4.25 -10.85
CA GLN A 91 -0.94 -5.26 -10.19
C GLN A 91 -2.34 -4.72 -9.88
N ALA A 92 -2.45 -3.47 -9.42
CA ALA A 92 -3.75 -2.84 -9.17
C ALA A 92 -4.55 -2.59 -10.46
N LEU A 93 -3.89 -2.36 -11.59
CA LEU A 93 -4.53 -2.20 -12.89
C LEU A 93 -4.91 -3.54 -13.54
N GLY A 94 -4.54 -4.67 -12.93
CA GLY A 94 -4.72 -6.00 -13.53
C GLY A 94 -3.81 -6.25 -14.73
N MET A 95 -2.72 -5.48 -14.85
CA MET A 95 -1.72 -5.63 -15.91
C MET A 95 -0.57 -6.52 -15.42
N ALA A 96 -0.07 -7.41 -16.28
CA ALA A 96 1.13 -8.16 -15.99
C ALA A 96 2.33 -7.20 -15.86
N ALA A 97 3.10 -7.33 -14.79
CA ALA A 97 4.39 -6.67 -14.67
C ALA A 97 5.42 -7.47 -15.49
N TYR A 98 6.06 -6.80 -16.44
CA TYR A 98 7.08 -7.39 -17.33
C TYR A 98 8.45 -7.48 -16.64
#